data_AF-A0A9E2AGK5-F1
#
_entry.id   AF-A0A9E2AGK5-F1
#
_cell.length_a   1.000
_cell.length_b   1.000
_cell.length_c   1.000
_cell.angle_alpha   90.00
_cell.angle_beta   90.00
_cell.angle_gamma   90.00
#
_symmetry.space_group_name_H-M   'P 1'
#
loop_
_entity.id
_entity.type
_entity.pdbx_description
1 polymer ?
#
loop_
_entity_poly.entity_id
_entity_poly.type
_entity_poly.pdbx_seq_one_letter_code
_entity_poly.pdbx_strand_id
1 'polypeptide(L)' 'EYEFRLTRERQEAERRIIEANAKAEANRILNASLSANILRDKGIEATLELAKSPNSKVVIVGSGDDGLPLILGN' A
#
# COMPACT_ATOMS: atom_id res chain seq x y z
N GLU A 1 17.68 -38.80 8.94
CA GLU A 1 17.87 -37.53 8.17
C GLU A 1 16.69 -37.15 7.28
N TYR A 2 16.04 -38.10 6.58
CA TYR A 2 14.93 -37.81 5.67
C TYR A 2 13.67 -37.26 6.37
N GLU A 3 13.28 -37.86 7.49
CA GLU A 3 12.18 -37.42 8.38
C GLU A 3 12.33 -35.97 8.85
N PHE A 4 13.56 -35.56 9.17
CA PHE A 4 13.85 -34.19 9.63
C PHE A 4 13.73 -33.18 8.50
N ARG A 5 14.18 -33.53 7.29
CA ARG A 5 13.99 -32.68 6.09
C ARG A 5 12.51 -32.55 5.73
N LEU A 6 11.76 -33.66 5.74
CA LEU A 6 10.33 -33.66 5.43
C LEU A 6 9.53 -32.79 6.41
N THR A 7 9.85 -32.89 7.70
CA THR A 7 9.21 -32.08 8.76
C THR A 7 9.52 -30.59 8.59
N ARG A 8 10.78 -30.26 8.25
CA ARG A 8 11.19 -28.87 8.02
C ARG A 8 10.51 -28.24 6.81
N GLU A 9 10.44 -28.95 5.69
CA GLU A 9 9.74 -28.49 4.48
C GLU A 9 8.24 -28.28 4.75
N ARG A 10 7.62 -29.17 5.53
CA ARG A 10 6.20 -29.02 5.93
C ARG A 10 5.97 -27.78 6.79
N GLN A 11 6.85 -27.51 7.75
CA GLN A 11 6.79 -26.31 8.60
C GLN A 11 7.01 -25.03 7.79
N GLU A 12 7.94 -25.02 6.83
CA GLU A 12 8.14 -23.88 5.94
C GLU A 12 6.93 -23.61 5.05
N ALA A 13 6.32 -24.66 4.49
CA ALA A 13 5.11 -24.53 3.70
C ALA A 13 3.95 -23.96 4.52
N GLU A 14 3.76 -24.45 5.75
CA GLU A 14 2.74 -23.96 6.68
C GLU A 14 2.97 -22.48 7.05
N ARG A 15 4.23 -22.11 7.34
CA ARG A 15 4.60 -20.72 7.59
C ARG A 15 4.25 -19.81 6.42
N ARG A 16 4.56 -20.22 5.19
CA ARG A 16 4.26 -19.43 3.98
C ARG A 16 2.75 -19.25 3.78
N ILE A 17 1.94 -20.27 4.08
CA ILE A 17 0.48 -20.18 4.02
C ILE A 17 -0.04 -19.18 5.04
N ILE A 18 0.47 -19.22 6.28
CA ILE A 18 0.07 -18.29 7.35
C ILE A 18 0.43 -16.85 6.96
N GLU A 19 1.64 -16.61 6.46
CA GLU A 19 2.07 -15.27 6.01
C GLU A 19 1.22 -14.76 4.84
N ALA A 20 0.91 -15.62 3.86
CA ALA A 20 0.06 -15.26 2.73
C ALA A 20 -1.37 -14.89 3.17
N ASN A 21 -1.95 -15.67 4.09
CA ASN A 21 -3.27 -15.42 4.64
C ASN A 21 -3.29 -14.12 5.46
N ALA A 22 -2.29 -13.89 6.30
CA ALA A 22 -2.17 -12.66 7.08
C ALA A 22 -2.06 -11.43 6.18
N LYS A 23 -1.27 -11.51 5.09
CA LYS A 23 -1.15 -10.43 4.11
C LYS A 23 -2.46 -10.19 3.34
N ALA A 24 -3.15 -11.25 2.95
CA ALA A 24 -4.44 -11.14 2.27
C ALA A 24 -5.52 -10.54 3.17
N GLU A 25 -5.56 -10.92 4.44
CA GLU A 25 -6.46 -10.35 5.45
C GLU A 25 -6.16 -8.89 5.70
N ALA A 26 -4.88 -8.54 5.89
CA ALA A 26 -4.46 -7.15 6.03
C ALA A 26 -4.89 -6.31 4.82
N ASN A 27 -4.69 -6.80 3.59
CA ASN A 27 -5.15 -6.13 2.39
C ASN A 27 -6.68 -5.99 2.33
N ARG A 28 -7.44 -7.01 2.76
CA ARG A 28 -8.91 -6.95 2.83
C ARG A 28 -9.38 -5.91 3.86
N ILE A 29 -8.79 -5.87 5.05
CA ILE A 29 -9.09 -4.87 6.09
C ILE A 29 -8.71 -3.47 5.61
N LEU A 30 -7.56 -3.31 4.97
CA LEU A 30 -7.14 -2.03 4.39
C LEU A 30 -8.13 -1.58 3.31
N ASN A 31 -8.51 -2.45 2.37
CA ASN A 31 -9.51 -2.14 1.35
C ASN A 31 -10.91 -1.83 1.95
N ALA A 32 -11.31 -2.54 3.01
CA ALA A 32 -12.57 -2.28 3.70
C ALA A 32 -12.54 -0.95 4.47
N SER A 33 -11.37 -0.55 4.98
CA SER A 33 -11.18 0.74 5.66
C SER A 33 -10.91 1.90 4.69
N LEU A 34 -10.53 1.64 3.44
CA LEU A 34 -10.44 2.62 2.36
C LEU A 34 -11.84 3.01 1.84
N SER A 35 -12.62 3.69 2.68
CA SER A 35 -13.85 4.35 2.22
C SER A 35 -13.52 5.57 1.34
N ALA A 36 -14.43 5.95 0.43
CA ALA A 36 -14.26 7.13 -0.42
C ALA A 36 -13.97 8.42 0.39
N ASN A 37 -14.51 8.52 1.61
CA ASN A 37 -14.27 9.65 2.50
C ASN A 37 -12.84 9.66 3.05
N ILE A 38 -12.26 8.49 3.36
CA ILE A 38 -10.88 8.36 3.87
C ILE A 38 -9.87 8.64 2.76
N LEU A 39 -10.13 8.18 1.53
CA LEU A 39 -9.32 8.52 0.36
C LEU A 39 -9.31 10.04 0.10
N ARG A 40 -10.48 10.69 0.23
CA ARG A 40 -10.62 12.13 0.08
C ARG A 40 -9.89 12.91 1.17
N ASP A 41 -9.99 12.46 2.42
CA ASP A 41 -9.27 13.02 3.57
C ASP A 41 -7.75 12.93 3.39
N LYS A 42 -7.23 11.77 2.98
CA LYS A 42 -5.81 11.59 2.65
C LYS A 42 -5.34 12.45 1.47
N GLY A 43 -6.19 12.68 0.47
CA GLY A 43 -5.88 13.58 -0.64
C GLY A 43 -5.77 15.05 -0.19
N ILE A 44 -6.62 15.48 0.75
CA ILE A 44 -6.55 16.82 1.35
C ILE A 44 -5.26 16.96 2.17
N GLU A 45 -4.92 15.95 2.98
CA GLU A 45 -3.69 15.92 3.77
C GLU A 45 -2.44 16.01 2.89
N ALA A 46 -2.36 15.17 1.83
CA ALA A 46 -1.26 15.20 0.88
C ALA A 46 -1.12 16.57 0.18
N THR A 47 -2.24 17.19 -0.18
CA THR A 47 -2.24 18.54 -0.78
C THR A 47 -1.77 19.60 0.22
N LEU A 48 -2.16 19.48 1.49
CA LEU A 48 -1.73 20.38 2.56
C LEU A 48 -0.22 20.26 2.85
N GLU A 49 0.32 19.04 2.84
CA GLU A 49 1.75 18.79 3.00
C GLU A 49 2.55 19.35 1.82
N LEU A 50 2.06 19.16 0.59
CA LEU A 50 2.66 19.78 -0.60
C LEU A 50 2.60 21.31 -0.53
N ALA A 51 1.51 21.90 -0.06
CA ALA A 51 1.37 23.35 0.12
C ALA A 51 2.31 23.91 1.20
N LYS A 52 2.68 23.10 2.20
CA LYS A 52 3.66 23.46 3.24
C LYS A 52 5.11 23.21 2.83
N SER A 53 5.34 22.52 1.71
CA SER A 53 6.69 22.18 1.27
C SER A 53 7.45 23.44 0.82
N PRO A 54 8.69 23.66 1.31
CA PRO A 54 9.51 24.83 0.97
C PRO A 54 9.96 24.88 -0.50
N ASN A 55 9.72 23.83 -1.29
CA ASN A 55 10.06 23.74 -2.71
C ASN A 55 8.83 23.33 -3.54
N SER A 56 7.98 24.29 -3.90
CA SER A 56 6.79 24.05 -4.72
C SER A 56 7.17 23.88 -6.19
N LYS A 57 7.45 22.66 -6.64
CA LYS A 57 7.43 22.35 -8.08
C LYS A 57 6.01 21.94 -8.46
N VAL A 58 5.57 22.49 -9.59
CA VAL A 58 4.21 22.45 -10.14
C VAL A 58 3.57 21.06 -9.99
N VAL A 59 2.43 21.00 -9.31
CA VAL A 59 1.64 19.76 -9.13
C VAL A 59 0.54 19.73 -10.18
N ILE A 60 0.66 18.85 -11.17
CA ILE A 60 -0.37 18.62 -12.18
C ILE A 60 -1.20 17.42 -11.73
N VAL A 61 -2.45 17.66 -11.33
CA VAL A 61 -3.44 16.61 -11.01
C VAL A 61 -4.20 16.30 -12.30
N GLY A 62 -3.91 15.16 -12.92
CA GLY A 62 -4.59 14.72 -14.15
C GLY A 62 -6.03 14.30 -13.89
N SER A 63 -6.98 14.75 -14.73
CA SER A 63 -8.41 14.41 -14.65
C SER A 63 -8.76 13.06 -15.32
N GLY A 64 -7.97 12.02 -15.07
CA GLY A 64 -8.30 10.63 -15.46
C GLY A 64 -8.54 9.80 -14.21
N ASP A 65 -9.31 8.71 -14.33
CA ASP A 65 -9.81 7.87 -13.23
C ASP A 65 -8.74 7.37 -12.21
N ASP A 66 -7.45 7.50 -12.53
CA ASP A 66 -6.32 7.11 -11.69
C ASP A 66 -5.59 8.27 -10.96
N GLY A 67 -5.95 9.55 -11.16
CA GLY A 67 -5.68 10.67 -10.24
C GLY A 67 -4.26 10.87 -9.64
N LEU A 68 -3.21 10.29 -10.19
CA LEU A 68 -1.86 10.38 -9.60
C LEU A 68 -1.12 11.64 -10.04
N PRO A 69 -0.54 12.42 -9.11
CA PRO A 69 0.21 13.63 -9.44
C PRO A 69 1.55 13.30 -10.12
N LEU A 70 1.80 13.94 -11.26
CA LEU A 70 3.09 13.88 -11.96
C LEU A 70 4.06 14.91 -11.37
N ILE A 71 5.21 14.44 -10.87
CA ILE A 71 6.29 15.29 -10.36
C ILE A 71 7.36 15.39 -11.44
N LEU A 72 7.45 16.55 -12.11
CA LEU A 72 8.59 16.86 -12.98
C LEU A 72 9.66 17.57 -12.15
N GLY A 73 10.73 16.83 -11.87
CA GLY A 73 11.95 17.37 -11.28
C GLY A 73 12.69 18.27 -12.27
N ASN A 74 13.54 19.14 -11.72
CA ASN A 74 14.64 19.77 -12.44
C ASN A 74 15.89 19.06 -11.94
#